data_AF-A0A1Z5JUN4-F1
#
_entry.id   AF-A0A1Z5JUN4-F1
#
_cell.length_a   1.000
_cell.length_b   1.000
_cell.length_c   1.000
_cell.angle_alpha   90.00
_cell.angle_beta   90.00
_cell.angle_gamma   90.00
#
_symmetry.space_group_name_H-M   'P 1'
#
loop_
_entity.id
_entity.type
_entity.pdbx_description
1 polymer ?
#
loop_
_entity_poly.entity_id
_entity_poly.type
_entity_poly.pdbx_seq_one_letter_code
_entity_poly.pdbx_strand_id
1 'polypeptide(L)'
;MNKSLPPCPCHSKRRVLCHYCVERALKPLQERHREARERWENARTNCIIRSEDTTLAELQETSRRLRQRLEFLKELTSSTALEVCAAAVANERSPQETALEVQEVYQRLQAFQQASYPALQDAYDSAQQQIRALRIQWALAAFRIHKIVVDPIIKTDHKQARGIGKIGGLPLPNAGPELFAVLPASELQSALRMVASSTCLVARCLGISLPHPILLRPSLQRDDIIECNDTPKVETSNISTKLSTTVALAAQKVSRSVFASPRAESESVLSAPPSMDPAKVQQRLRHSRAAILAENTSPNSSTYALEASVLGEEFATAWQLLQNNVVHLCIRAGVPVSNLWPAQAVLLNLHALYLYCKEEEEINEHT
;
A
#
# COMPACT_ATOMS: atom_id res chain seq x y z
N MET A 1 -58.35 -53.70 -33.41
CA MET A 1 -59.60 -52.94 -33.27
C MET A 1 -60.37 -53.46 -32.05
N ASN A 2 -60.14 -52.88 -30.87
CA ASN A 2 -60.89 -53.25 -29.67
C ASN A 2 -62.27 -52.60 -29.74
N LYS A 3 -63.29 -53.35 -30.19
CA LYS A 3 -64.69 -52.94 -30.02
C LYS A 3 -64.95 -52.85 -28.53
N SER A 4 -65.12 -51.64 -28.02
CA SER A 4 -65.42 -51.37 -26.61
C SER A 4 -66.77 -51.99 -26.26
N LEU A 5 -66.74 -53.18 -25.68
CA LEU A 5 -67.93 -53.85 -25.13
C LEU A 5 -68.58 -52.92 -24.09
N PRO A 6 -69.93 -52.81 -24.09
CA PRO A 6 -70.65 -51.88 -23.24
C PRO A 6 -70.32 -52.07 -21.75
N PRO A 7 -70.28 -50.98 -20.96
CA PRO A 7 -69.97 -51.04 -19.53
C PRO A 7 -71.05 -51.84 -18.79
N CYS A 8 -70.64 -52.73 -17.89
CA CYS A 8 -71.58 -53.42 -17.01
C CYS A 8 -72.30 -52.39 -16.12
N PRO A 9 -73.64 -52.44 -15.99
CA PRO A 9 -74.41 -51.53 -15.13
C PRO A 9 -74.02 -51.62 -13.63
N CYS A 10 -73.29 -52.66 -13.24
CA CYS A 10 -72.82 -52.90 -11.88
C CYS A 10 -71.70 -51.96 -11.38
N HIS A 11 -71.16 -51.07 -12.22
CA HIS A 11 -70.03 -50.20 -11.84
C HIS A 11 -70.38 -48.99 -10.96
N SER A 12 -71.66 -48.63 -10.78
CA SER A 12 -72.06 -47.37 -10.11
C SER A 12 -72.44 -47.48 -8.63
N LYS A 13 -72.49 -48.67 -8.02
CA LYS A 13 -72.76 -48.84 -6.58
C LYS A 13 -71.82 -49.87 -5.96
N ARG A 14 -70.96 -49.43 -5.05
CA ARG A 14 -69.92 -50.25 -4.40
C ARG A 14 -70.53 -51.45 -3.65
N ARG A 15 -70.12 -52.68 -4.01
CA ARG A 15 -69.35 -53.63 -3.16
C ARG A 15 -69.40 -55.10 -3.61
N VAL A 16 -70.15 -55.47 -4.65
CA VAL A 16 -70.13 -56.87 -5.16
C VAL A 16 -70.05 -56.86 -6.69
N LEU A 17 -68.95 -57.40 -7.24
CA LEU A 17 -68.82 -57.63 -8.67
C LEU A 17 -69.78 -58.75 -9.09
N CYS A 18 -70.56 -58.55 -10.15
CA CYS A 18 -71.40 -59.62 -10.68
C CYS A 18 -70.53 -60.70 -11.34
N HIS A 19 -71.08 -61.91 -11.48
CA HIS A 19 -70.42 -63.04 -12.12
C HIS A 19 -69.75 -62.68 -13.46
N TYR A 20 -70.45 -61.92 -14.31
CA TYR A 20 -69.94 -61.52 -15.62
C TYR A 20 -68.70 -60.60 -15.54
N CYS A 21 -68.64 -59.69 -14.55
CA CYS A 21 -67.47 -58.84 -14.35
C CYS A 21 -66.29 -59.61 -13.74
N VAL A 22 -66.56 -60.56 -12.85
CA VAL A 22 -65.53 -61.46 -12.31
C VAL A 22 -64.96 -62.33 -13.42
N GLU A 23 -65.81 -62.96 -14.23
CA GLU A 23 -65.40 -63.81 -15.35
C GLU A 23 -64.62 -63.01 -16.42
N ARG A 24 -65.09 -61.81 -16.76
CA ARG A 24 -64.39 -60.91 -17.69
C ARG A 24 -63.04 -60.42 -17.15
N ALA A 25 -62.90 -60.21 -15.84
CA ALA A 25 -61.64 -59.85 -15.21
C ALA A 25 -60.69 -61.05 -15.08
N LEU A 26 -61.21 -62.25 -14.85
CA LEU A 26 -60.43 -63.49 -14.71
C LEU A 26 -59.94 -64.04 -16.06
N LYS A 27 -60.71 -63.87 -17.14
CA LYS A 27 -60.35 -64.38 -18.47
C LYS A 27 -58.94 -64.00 -18.95
N PRO A 28 -58.49 -62.74 -18.90
CA PRO A 28 -57.10 -62.40 -19.26
C PRO A 28 -56.05 -62.97 -18.30
N LEU A 29 -56.38 -63.21 -17.02
CA LEU A 29 -55.47 -63.86 -16.08
C LEU A 29 -55.34 -65.36 -16.37
N GLN A 30 -56.44 -66.04 -16.71
CA GLN A 30 -56.43 -67.43 -17.13
C GLN A 30 -55.64 -67.62 -18.42
N GLU A 31 -55.80 -66.71 -19.39
CA GLU A 31 -55.04 -66.74 -20.65
C GLU A 31 -53.53 -66.58 -20.40
N ARG A 32 -53.14 -65.59 -19.57
CA ARG A 32 -51.73 -65.41 -19.17
C ARG A 32 -51.17 -66.62 -18.44
N HIS A 33 -51.97 -67.24 -17.58
CA HIS A 33 -51.56 -68.45 -16.87
C HIS A 33 -51.38 -69.63 -17.82
N ARG A 34 -52.22 -69.76 -18.85
CA ARG A 34 -52.08 -70.80 -19.88
C ARG A 34 -50.83 -70.57 -20.72
N GLU A 35 -50.61 -69.35 -21.20
CA GLU A 35 -49.39 -68.98 -21.95
C GLU A 35 -48.12 -69.20 -21.11
N ALA A 36 -48.15 -68.87 -19.81
CA ALA A 36 -47.03 -69.10 -18.93
C ALA A 36 -46.74 -70.60 -18.75
N ARG A 37 -47.77 -71.44 -18.65
CA ARG A 37 -47.59 -72.91 -18.63
C ARG A 37 -47.01 -73.42 -19.94
N GLU A 38 -47.55 -73.01 -21.09
CA GLU A 38 -47.03 -73.43 -22.39
C GLU A 38 -45.58 -73.00 -22.59
N ARG A 39 -45.21 -71.77 -22.21
CA ARG A 39 -43.82 -71.31 -22.24
C ARG A 39 -42.93 -72.13 -21.32
N TRP A 40 -43.41 -72.47 -20.13
CA TRP A 40 -42.66 -73.30 -19.19
C TRP A 40 -42.49 -74.73 -19.72
N GLU A 41 -43.54 -75.34 -20.27
CA GLU A 41 -43.49 -76.66 -20.88
C GLU A 41 -42.54 -76.68 -22.09
N ASN A 42 -42.60 -75.67 -22.96
CA ASN A 42 -41.69 -75.53 -24.09
C ASN A 42 -40.23 -75.30 -23.65
N ALA A 43 -40.00 -74.52 -22.60
CA ALA A 43 -38.66 -74.35 -22.05
C ALA A 43 -38.13 -75.66 -21.45
N ARG A 44 -39.00 -76.39 -20.75
CA ARG A 44 -38.67 -77.70 -20.16
C ARG A 44 -38.37 -78.73 -21.23
N THR A 45 -39.17 -78.85 -22.29
CA THR A 45 -38.91 -79.79 -23.40
C THR A 45 -37.63 -79.44 -24.14
N ASN A 46 -37.39 -78.15 -24.43
CA ASN A 46 -36.13 -77.71 -25.03
C ASN A 46 -34.91 -78.01 -24.14
N CYS A 47 -35.04 -77.91 -22.82
CA CYS A 47 -34.00 -78.33 -21.89
C CYS A 47 -33.77 -79.84 -21.90
N ILE A 48 -34.84 -80.65 -21.94
CA ILE A 48 -34.73 -82.12 -22.02
C ILE A 48 -34.03 -82.53 -23.31
N ILE A 49 -34.46 -82.00 -24.45
CA ILE A 49 -33.85 -82.28 -25.77
C ILE A 49 -32.35 -81.92 -25.77
N ARG A 50 -31.98 -80.74 -25.24
CA ARG A 50 -30.57 -80.34 -25.14
C ARG A 50 -29.76 -81.18 -24.15
N SER A 51 -30.40 -81.74 -23.12
CA SER A 51 -29.73 -82.62 -22.15
C SER A 51 -29.51 -84.03 -22.69
N GLU A 52 -30.27 -84.45 -23.70
CA GLU A 52 -30.09 -85.73 -24.38
C GLU A 52 -28.95 -85.69 -25.42
N ASP A 53 -28.71 -84.53 -26.04
CA ASP A 53 -27.62 -84.31 -27.01
C ASP A 53 -26.24 -84.06 -26.37
N THR A 54 -26.20 -83.68 -25.08
CA THR A 54 -24.92 -83.43 -24.39
C THR A 54 -24.38 -84.72 -23.80
N THR A 55 -23.29 -85.22 -24.37
CA THR A 55 -22.65 -86.43 -23.85
C THR A 55 -22.14 -86.18 -22.43
N LEU A 56 -22.34 -87.13 -21.52
CA LEU A 56 -21.87 -87.04 -20.12
C LEU A 56 -20.37 -86.68 -20.04
N ALA A 57 -19.58 -87.10 -21.02
CA ALA A 57 -18.16 -86.80 -21.15
C ALA A 57 -17.89 -85.30 -21.35
N GLU A 58 -18.68 -84.61 -22.19
CA GLU A 58 -18.55 -83.16 -22.40
C GLU A 58 -18.91 -82.36 -21.13
N LEU A 59 -19.93 -82.79 -20.39
CA LEU A 59 -20.30 -82.19 -19.11
C LEU A 59 -19.21 -82.39 -18.05
N GLN A 60 -18.56 -83.56 -18.02
CA GLN A 60 -17.45 -83.83 -17.10
C GLN A 60 -16.21 -83.01 -17.44
N GLU A 61 -15.86 -82.90 -18.72
CA GLU A 61 -14.71 -82.11 -19.19
C GLU A 61 -14.93 -80.60 -18.95
N THR A 62 -16.12 -80.09 -19.25
CA THR A 62 -16.47 -78.70 -18.94
C THR A 62 -16.48 -78.43 -17.44
N SER A 63 -17.00 -79.34 -16.62
CA SER A 63 -16.91 -79.24 -15.16
C SER A 63 -15.45 -79.19 -14.67
N ARG A 64 -14.58 -80.03 -15.23
CA ARG A 64 -13.14 -80.04 -14.90
C ARG A 64 -12.47 -78.71 -15.25
N ARG A 65 -12.70 -78.18 -16.46
CA ARG A 65 -12.16 -76.87 -16.89
C ARG A 65 -12.64 -75.72 -16.01
N LEU A 66 -13.92 -75.73 -15.65
CA LEU A 66 -14.48 -74.70 -14.76
C LEU A 66 -13.88 -74.76 -13.36
N ARG A 67 -13.65 -75.96 -12.80
CA ARG A 67 -12.95 -76.11 -11.52
C ARG A 67 -11.52 -75.58 -11.58
N GLN A 68 -10.76 -75.95 -12.60
CA GLN A 68 -9.39 -75.46 -12.81
C GLN A 68 -9.35 -73.93 -12.96
N ARG A 69 -10.29 -73.35 -13.73
CA ARG A 69 -10.38 -71.90 -13.89
C ARG A 69 -10.78 -71.20 -12.59
N LEU A 70 -11.67 -71.81 -11.80
CA LEU A 70 -12.08 -71.29 -10.50
C LEU A 70 -10.90 -71.32 -9.51
N GLU A 71 -10.11 -72.39 -9.52
CA GLU A 71 -8.92 -72.53 -8.68
C GLU A 71 -7.83 -71.51 -9.06
N PHE A 72 -7.56 -71.35 -10.35
CA PHE A 72 -6.68 -70.29 -10.87
C PHE A 72 -7.15 -68.88 -10.47
N LEU A 73 -8.46 -68.59 -10.61
CA LEU A 73 -9.01 -67.29 -10.22
C LEU A 73 -8.92 -67.05 -8.70
N LYS A 74 -9.07 -68.11 -7.89
CA LYS A 74 -8.86 -68.02 -6.43
C LYS A 74 -7.42 -67.70 -6.09
N GLU A 75 -6.46 -68.38 -6.72
CA GLU A 75 -5.04 -68.09 -6.53
C GLU A 75 -4.72 -66.65 -6.96
N LEU A 76 -5.17 -66.22 -8.14
CA LEU A 76 -4.96 -64.86 -8.65
C LEU A 76 -5.58 -63.79 -7.75
N THR A 77 -6.81 -64.01 -7.27
CA THR A 77 -7.48 -63.07 -6.34
C THR A 77 -6.79 -63.04 -4.97
N SER A 78 -6.29 -64.17 -4.48
CA SER A 78 -5.51 -64.20 -3.23
C SER A 78 -4.17 -63.46 -3.37
N SER A 79 -3.47 -63.63 -4.49
CA SER A 79 -2.20 -62.95 -4.77
C SER A 79 -2.39 -61.43 -4.87
N THR A 80 -3.39 -61.01 -5.65
CA THR A 80 -3.69 -59.57 -5.81
C THR A 80 -4.19 -58.94 -4.51
N ALA A 81 -4.95 -59.66 -3.67
CA ALA A 81 -5.33 -59.19 -2.35
C ALA A 81 -4.11 -58.97 -1.43
N LEU A 82 -3.13 -59.87 -1.46
CA LEU A 82 -1.88 -59.71 -0.70
C LEU A 82 -1.06 -58.51 -1.19
N GLU A 83 -0.95 -58.30 -2.50
CA GLU A 83 -0.27 -57.14 -3.09
C GLU A 83 -0.94 -55.82 -2.71
N VAL A 84 -2.28 -55.76 -2.77
CA VAL A 84 -3.04 -54.57 -2.37
C VAL A 84 -2.90 -54.30 -0.87
N CYS A 85 -2.94 -55.33 -0.02
CA CYS A 85 -2.68 -55.17 1.42
C CYS A 85 -1.25 -54.67 1.68
N ALA A 86 -0.24 -55.19 0.99
CA ALA A 86 1.14 -54.73 1.13
C ALA A 86 1.30 -53.26 0.69
N ALA A 87 0.68 -52.88 -0.43
CA ALA A 87 0.67 -51.50 -0.92
C ALA A 87 -0.08 -50.55 0.03
N ALA A 88 -1.19 -51.00 0.63
CA ALA A 88 -1.93 -50.22 1.63
C ALA A 88 -1.07 -49.95 2.88
N VAL A 89 -0.37 -50.96 3.41
CA VAL A 89 0.54 -50.81 4.55
C VAL A 89 1.71 -49.88 4.22
N ALA A 90 2.26 -49.96 3.00
CA ALA A 90 3.30 -49.02 2.55
C ALA A 90 2.77 -47.58 2.47
N ASN A 91 1.56 -47.39 1.95
CA ASN A 91 0.89 -46.09 1.89
C ASN A 91 0.52 -45.53 3.27
N GLU A 92 0.29 -46.37 4.29
CA GLU A 92 0.04 -45.91 5.66
C GLU A 92 1.31 -45.43 6.38
N ARG A 93 2.50 -45.92 5.97
CA ARG A 93 3.79 -45.52 6.57
C ARG A 93 4.32 -44.19 6.03
N SER A 94 4.16 -43.92 4.73
CA SER A 94 4.56 -42.66 4.08
C SER A 94 4.00 -41.37 4.73
N PRO A 95 2.72 -41.28 5.15
CA PRO A 95 2.18 -40.10 5.81
C PRO A 95 2.75 -39.88 7.22
N GLN A 96 3.20 -40.93 7.92
CA GLN A 96 3.82 -40.78 9.24
C GLN A 96 5.23 -40.18 9.13
N GLU A 97 6.03 -40.65 8.17
CA GLU A 97 7.37 -40.11 7.92
C GLU A 97 7.29 -38.66 7.43
N THR A 98 6.41 -38.37 6.47
CA THR A 98 6.20 -36.99 6.00
C THR A 98 5.61 -36.07 7.06
N ALA A 99 4.76 -36.56 7.97
CA ALA A 99 4.24 -35.75 9.08
C ALA A 99 5.36 -35.32 10.05
N LEU A 100 6.33 -36.21 10.34
CA LEU A 100 7.47 -35.90 11.19
C LEU A 100 8.40 -34.88 10.52
N GLU A 101 8.70 -35.03 9.23
CA GLU A 101 9.50 -34.07 8.47
C GLU A 101 8.83 -32.70 8.41
N VAL A 102 7.52 -32.67 8.15
CA VAL A 102 6.73 -31.43 8.14
C VAL A 102 6.75 -30.77 9.51
N GLN A 103 6.59 -31.54 10.59
CA GLN A 103 6.67 -31.02 11.97
C GLN A 103 8.05 -30.44 12.28
N GLU A 104 9.14 -31.09 11.85
CA GLU A 104 10.50 -30.57 12.04
C GLU A 104 10.72 -29.26 11.26
N VAL A 105 10.25 -29.17 10.01
CA VAL A 105 10.30 -27.94 9.22
C VAL A 105 9.50 -26.81 9.89
N TYR A 106 8.31 -27.11 10.41
CA TYR A 106 7.52 -26.12 11.17
C TYR A 106 8.25 -25.64 12.43
N GLN A 107 8.87 -26.55 13.20
CA GLN A 107 9.65 -26.18 14.38
C GLN A 107 10.86 -25.32 14.02
N ARG A 108 11.58 -25.64 12.94
CA ARG A 108 12.71 -24.83 12.45
C ARG A 108 12.25 -23.45 11.98
N LEU A 109 11.13 -23.36 11.26
CA LEU A 109 10.54 -22.08 10.86
C LEU A 109 10.10 -21.25 12.06
N GLN A 110 9.48 -21.88 13.06
CA GLN A 110 9.06 -21.20 14.28
C GLN A 110 10.27 -20.70 15.09
N ALA A 111 11.32 -21.51 15.24
CA ALA A 111 12.56 -21.10 15.89
C ALA A 111 13.25 -19.96 15.13
N PHE A 112 13.28 -20.02 13.79
CA PHE A 112 13.80 -18.95 12.95
C PHE A 112 12.98 -17.66 13.10
N GLN A 113 11.65 -17.73 13.08
CA GLN A 113 10.78 -16.58 13.29
C GLN A 113 10.99 -15.96 14.67
N GLN A 114 11.06 -16.77 15.73
CA GLN A 114 11.29 -16.28 17.09
C GLN A 114 12.68 -15.64 17.26
N ALA A 115 13.71 -16.19 16.61
CA ALA A 115 15.07 -15.66 16.67
C ALA A 115 15.28 -14.42 15.81
N SER A 116 14.70 -14.38 14.60
CA SER A 116 14.95 -13.32 13.62
C SER A 116 13.99 -12.13 13.72
N TYR A 117 12.75 -12.33 14.17
CA TYR A 117 11.76 -11.26 14.18
C TYR A 117 12.14 -10.09 15.12
N PRO A 118 12.62 -10.32 16.37
CA PRO A 118 13.03 -9.23 17.24
C PRO A 118 14.21 -8.43 16.65
N ALA A 119 15.23 -9.10 16.12
CA ALA A 119 16.38 -8.44 15.52
C ALA A 119 16.01 -7.63 14.26
N LEU A 120 15.08 -8.15 13.44
CA LEU A 120 14.58 -7.44 12.27
C LEU A 120 13.69 -6.25 12.66
N GLN A 121 12.91 -6.38 13.74
CA GLN A 121 12.13 -5.31 14.31
C GLN A 121 13.03 -4.19 14.86
N ASP A 122 14.07 -4.54 15.64
CA ASP A 122 15.06 -3.59 16.14
C ASP A 122 15.80 -2.87 15.01
N ALA A 123 16.18 -3.59 13.95
CA ALA A 123 16.81 -3.01 12.78
C ALA A 123 15.87 -2.07 12.02
N TYR A 124 14.58 -2.44 11.91
CA TYR A 124 13.56 -1.58 11.31
C TYR A 124 13.34 -0.31 12.13
N ASP A 125 13.21 -0.43 13.45
CA ASP A 125 12.99 0.70 14.35
C ASP A 125 14.21 1.64 14.36
N SER A 126 15.43 1.09 14.36
CA SER A 126 16.67 1.85 14.20
C SER A 126 16.73 2.60 12.86
N ALA A 127 16.37 1.94 11.76
CA ALA A 127 16.32 2.59 10.45
C ALA A 127 15.27 3.71 10.39
N GLN A 128 14.10 3.52 11.01
CA GLN A 128 13.06 4.56 11.10
C GLN A 128 13.55 5.77 11.90
N GLN A 129 14.25 5.55 13.03
CA GLN A 129 14.85 6.62 13.83
C GLN A 129 15.89 7.41 13.03
N GLN A 130 16.78 6.72 12.29
CA GLN A 130 17.77 7.37 11.42
C GLN A 130 17.11 8.21 10.32
N ILE A 131 16.07 7.68 9.67
CA ILE A 131 15.30 8.41 8.66
C ILE A 131 14.68 9.66 9.29
N ARG A 132 14.07 9.55 10.47
CA ARG A 132 13.48 10.69 11.19
C ARG A 132 14.54 11.77 11.49
N ALA A 133 15.70 11.38 12.00
CA ALA A 133 16.80 12.31 12.28
C ALA A 133 17.27 13.05 11.02
N LEU A 134 17.49 12.34 9.91
CA LEU A 134 17.88 12.95 8.63
C LEU A 134 16.83 13.92 8.10
N ARG A 135 15.54 13.58 8.22
CA ARG A 135 14.42 14.45 7.82
C ARG A 135 14.41 15.76 8.61
N ILE A 136 14.68 15.70 9.91
CA ILE A 136 14.78 16.88 10.78
C ILE A 136 15.97 17.75 10.34
N GLN A 137 17.15 17.15 10.13
CA GLN A 137 18.33 17.87 9.65
C GLN A 137 18.08 18.59 8.32
N TRP A 138 17.40 17.94 7.38
CA TRP A 138 17.02 18.54 6.10
C TRP A 138 16.00 19.68 6.27
N ALA A 139 15.03 19.53 7.17
CA ALA A 139 14.09 20.60 7.49
C ALA A 139 14.82 21.82 8.09
N LEU A 140 15.78 21.62 8.98
CA LEU A 140 16.61 22.69 9.53
C LEU A 140 17.46 23.37 8.46
N ALA A 141 18.05 22.61 7.53
CA ALA A 141 18.74 23.17 6.37
C ALA A 141 17.79 23.99 5.49
N ALA A 142 16.57 23.52 5.26
CA ALA A 142 15.54 24.25 4.51
C ALA A 142 15.17 25.58 5.18
N PHE A 143 15.06 25.63 6.51
CA PHE A 143 14.87 26.87 7.26
C PHE A 143 16.05 27.84 7.10
N ARG A 144 17.30 27.34 7.15
CA ARG A 144 18.51 28.16 6.95
C ARG A 144 18.55 28.78 5.55
N ILE A 145 18.13 28.06 4.52
CA ILE A 145 18.03 28.56 3.13
C ILE A 145 17.06 29.75 3.06
N HIS A 146 15.90 29.65 3.71
CA HIS A 146 14.85 30.67 3.64
C HIS A 146 15.07 31.85 4.61
N LYS A 147 16.06 31.77 5.52
CA LYS A 147 16.45 32.84 6.48
C LYS A 147 15.24 33.48 7.16
N ILE A 148 14.46 32.66 7.87
CA ILE A 148 13.34 33.15 8.68
C ILE A 148 13.93 33.87 9.89
N VAL A 149 13.68 35.17 10.00
CA VAL A 149 14.05 36.00 11.15
C VAL A 149 12.77 36.51 11.78
N VAL A 150 12.54 36.10 13.02
CA VAL A 150 11.44 36.59 13.84
C VAL A 150 12.05 37.50 14.90
N ASP A 151 11.70 38.78 14.86
CA ASP A 151 12.11 39.71 15.91
C ASP A 151 11.49 39.26 17.24
N PRO A 152 12.22 39.38 18.36
CA PRO A 152 11.77 38.89 19.65
C PRO A 152 10.43 39.54 20.02
N ILE A 153 9.40 38.71 20.13
CA ILE A 153 8.06 39.18 20.46
C ILE A 153 8.00 39.46 21.96
N ILE A 154 7.56 40.67 22.29
CA ILE A 154 7.10 40.99 23.64
C ILE A 154 5.85 40.14 23.88
N LYS A 155 5.99 39.05 24.64
CA LYS A 155 4.86 38.22 25.07
C LYS A 155 3.90 39.11 25.84
N THR A 156 2.78 39.45 25.23
CA THR A 156 1.63 40.03 25.94
C THR A 156 0.69 38.88 26.29
N ASP A 157 0.02 38.95 27.44
CA ASP A 157 -0.83 37.87 27.98
C ASP A 157 -1.96 37.44 27.02
N HIS A 158 -2.27 38.31 26.07
CA HIS A 158 -3.08 38.00 24.90
C HIS A 158 -2.13 37.77 23.74
N LYS A 159 -2.04 36.55 23.19
CA LYS A 159 -1.19 36.17 22.03
C LYS A 159 -1.51 36.95 20.74
N GLN A 160 -1.48 38.27 20.79
CA GLN A 160 -1.55 39.17 19.65
C GLN A 160 -0.14 39.22 19.08
N ALA A 161 0.06 38.49 17.98
CA ALA A 161 1.26 38.65 17.18
C ALA A 161 1.32 40.10 16.70
N ARG A 162 2.27 40.88 17.20
CA ARG A 162 2.58 42.23 16.71
C ARG A 162 3.97 42.23 16.10
N GLY A 163 4.20 43.13 15.16
CA GLY A 163 5.50 43.31 14.51
C GLY A 163 5.60 42.70 13.11
N ILE A 164 6.76 42.91 12.50
CA ILE A 164 7.08 42.53 11.14
C ILE A 164 8.17 41.47 11.21
N GLY A 165 7.85 40.23 10.84
CA GLY A 165 8.86 39.21 10.65
C GLY A 165 9.55 39.38 9.30
N LYS A 166 10.66 38.68 9.08
CA LYS A 166 11.36 38.69 7.79
C LYS A 166 11.58 37.27 7.29
N ILE A 167 11.38 37.07 6.00
CA ILE A 167 11.73 35.81 5.29
C ILE A 167 12.53 36.14 4.05
N GLY A 168 13.73 35.59 3.92
CA GLY A 168 14.67 35.97 2.87
C GLY A 168 15.08 37.46 2.91
N GLY A 169 14.86 38.14 4.04
CA GLY A 169 15.02 39.59 4.18
C GLY A 169 13.82 40.43 3.73
N LEU A 170 12.74 39.82 3.25
CA LEU A 170 11.50 40.50 2.90
C LEU A 170 10.60 40.61 4.14
N PRO A 171 10.01 41.80 4.40
CA PRO A 171 9.08 41.98 5.51
C PRO A 171 7.79 41.21 5.26
N LEU A 172 7.31 40.49 6.28
CA LEU A 172 5.98 39.92 6.30
C LEU A 172 5.32 40.27 7.64
N PRO A 173 4.19 41.00 7.63
CA PRO A 173 3.52 41.36 8.86
C PRO A 173 2.94 40.11 9.53
N ASN A 174 3.19 39.98 10.84
CA ASN A 174 2.62 38.88 11.63
C ASN A 174 1.19 39.19 12.12
N ALA A 175 0.66 40.38 11.82
CA ALA A 175 -0.58 40.92 12.37
C ALA A 175 -1.55 41.39 11.27
N GLY A 176 -2.59 40.59 11.01
CA GLY A 176 -3.81 41.02 10.32
C GLY A 176 -3.66 41.47 8.85
N PRO A 177 -4.77 41.53 8.10
CA PRO A 177 -4.77 42.00 6.72
C PRO A 177 -4.45 43.50 6.58
N GLU A 178 -4.64 44.28 7.64
CA GLU A 178 -4.45 45.74 7.66
C GLU A 178 -3.00 46.15 7.34
N LEU A 179 -2.02 45.35 7.75
CA LEU A 179 -0.61 45.63 7.48
C LEU A 179 -0.18 45.28 6.05
N PHE A 180 -0.98 44.52 5.29
CA PHE A 180 -0.69 44.25 3.88
C PHE A 180 -0.89 45.48 3.00
N ALA A 181 -1.73 46.43 3.40
CA ALA A 181 -1.93 47.68 2.67
C ALA A 181 -0.69 48.59 2.68
N VAL A 182 0.24 48.36 3.62
CA VAL A 182 1.45 49.17 3.80
C VAL A 182 2.61 48.69 2.90
N LEU A 183 2.61 47.40 2.51
CA LEU A 183 3.70 46.83 1.72
C LEU A 183 3.41 46.89 0.22
N PRO A 184 4.43 47.17 -0.62
CA PRO A 184 4.30 47.04 -2.06
C PRO A 184 3.83 45.63 -2.44
N ALA A 185 2.85 45.54 -3.34
CA ALA A 185 2.27 44.27 -3.78
C ALA A 185 3.31 43.25 -4.27
N SER A 186 4.37 43.73 -4.94
CA SER A 186 5.47 42.91 -5.44
C SER A 186 6.33 42.30 -4.33
N GLU A 187 6.57 43.04 -3.25
CA GLU A 187 7.30 42.55 -2.08
C GLU A 187 6.46 41.53 -1.31
N LEU A 188 5.17 41.84 -1.11
CA LEU A 188 4.23 40.93 -0.44
C LEU A 188 4.11 39.61 -1.21
N GLN A 189 3.92 39.67 -2.53
CA GLN A 189 3.86 38.48 -3.38
C GLN A 189 5.14 37.64 -3.29
N SER A 190 6.31 38.31 -3.29
CA SER A 190 7.61 37.64 -3.18
C SER A 190 7.78 36.99 -1.80
N ALA A 191 7.40 37.68 -0.72
CA ALA A 191 7.44 37.14 0.63
C ALA A 191 6.52 35.92 0.79
N LEU A 192 5.30 35.98 0.25
CA LEU A 192 4.36 34.87 0.27
C LEU A 192 4.84 33.67 -0.55
N ARG A 193 5.45 33.91 -1.71
CA ARG A 193 6.09 32.84 -2.49
C ARG A 193 7.21 32.18 -1.68
N MET A 194 8.01 32.95 -0.95
CA MET A 194 9.06 32.42 -0.08
C MET A 194 8.48 31.59 1.08
N VAL A 195 7.38 32.02 1.69
CA VAL A 195 6.67 31.24 2.73
C VAL A 195 6.12 29.95 2.17
N ALA A 196 5.46 30.01 1.01
CA ALA A 196 4.91 28.84 0.33
C ALA A 196 6.02 27.84 -0.06
N SER A 197 7.15 28.34 -0.56
CA SER A 197 8.36 27.55 -0.85
C SER A 197 8.92 26.88 0.41
N SER A 198 9.12 27.64 1.48
CA SER A 198 9.62 27.13 2.75
C SER A 198 8.71 26.05 3.31
N THR A 199 7.39 26.30 3.33
CA THR A 199 6.38 25.36 3.83
C THR A 199 6.39 24.06 3.03
N CYS A 200 6.42 24.15 1.70
CA CYS A 200 6.45 22.99 0.81
C CYS A 200 7.74 22.18 0.98
N LEU A 201 8.89 22.85 1.05
CA LEU A 201 10.19 22.19 1.21
C LEU A 201 10.29 21.50 2.57
N VAL A 202 9.93 22.18 3.66
CA VAL A 202 9.95 21.61 5.02
C VAL A 202 8.97 20.44 5.13
N ALA A 203 7.76 20.57 4.59
CA ALA A 203 6.79 19.46 4.57
C ALA A 203 7.35 18.22 3.85
N ARG A 204 8.03 18.41 2.71
CA ARG A 204 8.70 17.32 1.99
C ARG A 204 9.85 16.71 2.78
N CYS A 205 10.70 17.54 3.40
CA CYS A 205 11.79 17.06 4.25
C CYS A 205 11.24 16.21 5.41
N LEU A 206 10.15 16.62 6.04
CA LEU A 206 9.53 15.87 7.14
C LEU A 206 8.68 14.66 6.69
N GLY A 207 8.36 14.57 5.40
CA GLY A 207 7.46 13.54 4.86
C GLY A 207 6.00 13.75 5.28
N ILE A 208 5.59 15.01 5.47
CA ILE A 208 4.23 15.40 5.87
C ILE A 208 3.45 15.85 4.63
N SER A 209 2.28 15.27 4.41
CA SER A 209 1.35 15.73 3.37
C SER A 209 0.61 16.99 3.82
N LEU A 210 0.57 18.00 2.95
CA LEU A 210 -0.20 19.22 3.18
C LEU A 210 -1.65 19.03 2.72
N PRO A 211 -2.65 19.58 3.43
CA PRO A 211 -4.06 19.49 3.04
C PRO A 211 -4.34 20.13 1.68
N HIS A 212 -3.66 21.24 1.38
CA HIS A 212 -3.79 21.95 0.11
C HIS A 212 -2.45 21.91 -0.63
N PRO A 213 -2.38 21.39 -1.87
CA PRO A 213 -1.14 21.31 -2.62
C PRO A 213 -0.64 22.72 -2.97
N ILE A 214 0.63 23.00 -2.67
CA ILE A 214 1.28 24.26 -3.03
C ILE A 214 2.00 24.07 -4.37
N LEU A 215 1.43 24.66 -5.43
CA LEU A 215 2.03 24.64 -6.77
C LEU A 215 2.84 25.93 -6.98
N LEU A 216 4.17 25.82 -6.83
CA LEU A 216 5.08 26.91 -7.14
C LEU A 216 5.33 26.90 -8.65
N ARG A 217 4.81 27.91 -9.37
CA ARG A 217 5.16 28.07 -10.78
C ARG A 217 6.49 28.81 -10.92
N PRO A 218 7.42 28.31 -11.77
CA PRO A 218 8.55 29.12 -12.18
C PRO A 218 8.02 30.38 -12.86
N SER A 219 8.58 31.52 -12.50
CA SER A 219 8.30 32.79 -13.16
C SER A 219 8.85 32.70 -14.59
N LEU A 220 8.01 32.33 -15.56
CA LEU A 220 8.39 32.21 -16.97
C LEU A 220 8.59 33.56 -17.66
N GLN A 221 8.29 34.69 -17.00
CA GLN A 221 8.54 36.02 -17.56
C GLN A 221 10.04 36.35 -17.45
N ARG A 222 10.71 36.23 -18.59
CA ARG A 222 12.15 36.37 -18.81
C ARG A 222 12.51 37.70 -19.48
N ASP A 223 11.68 38.73 -19.35
CA ASP A 223 11.84 39.97 -20.12
C ASP A 223 12.54 41.12 -19.36
N ASP A 224 12.90 40.92 -18.08
CA ASP A 224 13.58 41.95 -17.25
C ASP A 224 15.03 41.61 -16.88
N ILE A 225 15.69 40.69 -17.60
CA ILE A 225 17.14 40.52 -17.45
C ILE A 225 17.82 41.64 -18.25
N ILE A 226 18.10 42.74 -17.57
CA ILE A 226 19.17 43.66 -17.98
C ILE A 226 20.44 42.80 -18.04
N GLU A 227 20.95 42.55 -19.25
CA GLU A 227 22.28 41.99 -19.49
C GLU A 227 23.31 42.90 -18.81
N CYS A 228 23.68 42.58 -17.57
CA CYS A 228 24.93 43.04 -17.01
C CYS A 228 26.04 42.21 -17.69
N ASN A 229 26.43 42.62 -18.89
CA ASN A 229 27.72 42.28 -19.47
C ASN A 229 28.79 42.79 -18.51
N ASP A 230 29.28 41.91 -17.63
CA ASP A 230 30.65 41.91 -17.12
C ASP A 230 30.78 40.82 -16.04
N THR A 231 31.19 39.62 -16.45
CA THR A 231 31.92 38.71 -15.56
C THR A 231 33.05 38.00 -16.30
N PRO A 232 34.25 37.92 -15.71
CA PRO A 232 35.43 37.29 -16.30
C PRO A 232 35.31 35.76 -16.29
N LYS A 233 35.87 35.13 -17.33
CA LYS A 233 35.95 33.68 -17.52
C LYS A 233 36.76 33.05 -16.38
N VAL A 234 36.13 32.18 -15.59
CA VAL A 234 36.82 31.25 -14.68
C VAL A 234 36.53 29.83 -15.14
N GLU A 235 37.59 29.11 -15.48
CA GLU A 235 37.56 27.72 -15.91
C GLU A 235 37.24 26.80 -14.73
N THR A 236 36.13 26.06 -14.82
CA THR A 236 35.80 24.98 -13.89
C THR A 236 36.07 23.64 -14.56
N SER A 237 37.12 22.95 -14.13
CA SER A 237 37.31 21.52 -14.39
C SER A 237 37.15 20.71 -13.09
N ASN A 238 36.45 19.58 -13.22
CA ASN A 238 36.61 18.37 -12.40
C ASN A 238 36.13 18.37 -10.93
N ILE A 239 34.81 18.36 -10.70
CA ILE A 239 34.21 17.82 -9.46
C ILE A 239 32.92 17.05 -9.81
N SER A 240 33.03 15.85 -10.40
CA SER A 240 31.84 15.00 -10.68
C SER A 240 32.04 13.51 -10.41
N THR A 241 33.15 13.06 -9.81
CA THR A 241 33.46 11.62 -9.70
C THR A 241 33.68 11.09 -8.28
N LYS A 242 33.33 11.83 -7.21
CA LYS A 242 33.59 11.39 -5.82
C LYS A 242 32.37 11.14 -4.93
N LEU A 243 31.13 11.14 -5.44
CA LEU A 243 29.94 10.85 -4.61
C LEU A 243 29.37 9.42 -4.74
N SER A 244 29.86 8.57 -5.67
CA SER A 244 29.31 7.21 -5.83
C SER A 244 30.01 6.11 -5.02
N THR A 245 31.11 6.40 -4.31
CA THR A 245 31.92 5.34 -3.66
C THR A 245 31.68 5.22 -2.15
N THR A 246 30.98 6.17 -1.52
CA THR A 246 30.80 6.22 -0.05
C THR A 246 29.57 5.49 0.47
N VAL A 247 28.62 5.09 -0.37
CA VAL A 247 27.41 4.35 0.06
C VAL A 247 27.64 2.82 0.11
N ALA A 248 28.63 2.29 -0.62
CA ALA A 248 28.90 0.85 -0.66
C ALA A 248 29.76 0.31 0.50
N LEU A 249 30.35 1.18 1.34
CA LEU A 249 31.25 0.78 2.44
C LEU A 249 30.64 0.90 3.85
N ALA A 250 29.39 1.36 3.97
CA ALA A 250 28.73 1.55 5.27
C ALA A 250 28.06 0.28 5.84
N ALA A 251 27.98 -0.83 5.09
CA ALA A 251 27.38 -2.08 5.56
C ALA A 251 28.36 -3.05 6.25
N GLN A 252 29.64 -2.67 6.42
CA GLN A 252 30.67 -3.58 6.93
C GLN A 252 31.62 -2.90 7.91
N LYS A 253 31.11 -2.37 9.02
CA LYS A 253 31.94 -2.07 10.22
C LYS A 253 31.09 -1.72 11.45
N VAL A 254 30.51 -2.74 12.09
CA VAL A 254 30.24 -2.69 13.53
C VAL A 254 31.51 -3.21 14.20
N SER A 255 32.39 -2.31 14.63
CA SER A 255 33.35 -2.47 15.74
C SER A 255 34.36 -1.32 15.77
N ARG A 256 34.42 -0.66 16.95
CA ARG A 256 35.50 0.18 17.50
C ARG A 256 35.72 1.62 16.98
N SER A 257 35.52 2.57 17.93
CA SER A 257 36.58 3.42 18.53
C SER A 257 36.74 4.90 18.10
N VAL A 258 36.26 5.80 18.97
CA VAL A 258 37.01 6.83 19.77
C VAL A 258 37.78 8.00 19.08
N PHE A 259 37.54 9.24 19.60
CA PHE A 259 38.28 10.53 19.54
C PHE A 259 38.41 11.23 18.16
N ALA A 260 38.45 12.56 17.96
CA ALA A 260 38.46 13.78 18.78
C ALA A 260 38.05 14.99 17.90
N SER A 261 37.60 16.08 18.53
CA SER A 261 37.29 17.38 17.93
C SER A 261 38.40 18.40 18.21
N PRO A 262 38.62 19.42 17.34
CA PRO A 262 39.09 20.70 17.82
C PRO A 262 38.20 21.87 17.39
N ARG A 263 37.84 22.67 18.40
CA ARG A 263 37.33 24.04 18.34
C ARG A 263 38.37 24.98 17.71
N ALA A 264 37.87 25.98 16.98
CA ALA A 264 38.56 27.25 16.80
C ALA A 264 37.55 28.39 16.97
N GLU A 265 37.84 29.25 17.94
CA GLU A 265 37.18 30.51 18.26
C GLU A 265 37.71 31.61 17.32
N SER A 266 36.86 32.54 16.90
CA SER A 266 37.32 33.89 16.51
C SER A 266 36.22 34.94 16.66
N GLU A 267 36.70 36.14 16.97
CA GLU A 267 36.06 37.22 17.72
C GLU A 267 35.12 38.11 16.89
N SER A 268 34.22 38.76 17.64
CA SER A 268 33.24 39.75 17.21
C SER A 268 33.84 41.13 16.93
N VAL A 269 33.45 41.76 15.81
CA VAL A 269 33.52 43.21 15.63
C VAL A 269 32.12 43.73 15.28
N LEU A 270 31.58 44.56 16.17
CA LEU A 270 30.27 45.22 16.06
C LEU A 270 30.31 46.29 14.96
N SER A 271 29.66 46.01 13.84
CA SER A 271 29.26 47.00 12.84
C SER A 271 27.73 46.95 12.68
N ALA A 272 27.12 48.12 12.45
CA ALA A 272 25.68 48.30 12.30
C ALA A 272 25.05 47.34 11.27
N PRO A 273 23.79 46.90 11.46
CA PRO A 273 23.24 45.75 10.74
C PRO A 273 23.15 45.99 9.22
N PRO A 274 23.82 45.18 8.38
CA PRO A 274 23.90 45.36 6.92
C PRO A 274 22.62 44.94 6.17
N SER A 275 21.45 45.08 6.79
CA SER A 275 20.22 44.42 6.38
C SER A 275 19.42 45.15 5.30
N MET A 276 19.61 46.45 5.09
CA MET A 276 18.72 47.29 4.25
C MET A 276 19.45 48.09 3.17
N ASP A 277 20.58 47.57 2.66
CA ASP A 277 21.20 48.14 1.46
C ASP A 277 20.30 47.84 0.24
N PRO A 278 19.84 48.87 -0.50
CA PRO A 278 18.93 48.69 -1.64
C PRO A 278 19.50 47.77 -2.72
N ALA A 279 20.82 47.76 -2.93
CA ALA A 279 21.45 46.84 -3.88
C ALA A 279 21.35 45.38 -3.43
N LYS A 280 21.55 45.12 -2.12
CA LYS A 280 21.40 43.77 -1.54
C LYS A 280 19.95 43.33 -1.44
N VAL A 281 18.99 44.25 -1.27
CA VAL A 281 17.55 43.96 -1.33
C VAL A 281 17.18 43.60 -2.76
N GLN A 282 17.63 44.36 -3.76
CA GLN A 282 17.36 44.09 -5.17
C GLN A 282 18.06 42.81 -5.66
N GLN A 283 19.28 42.53 -5.21
CA GLN A 283 19.95 41.25 -5.44
C GLN A 283 19.22 40.08 -4.78
N ARG A 284 18.70 40.26 -3.56
CA ARG A 284 17.87 39.25 -2.89
C ARG A 284 16.53 39.04 -3.60
N LEU A 285 15.88 40.09 -4.08
CA LEU A 285 14.67 40.02 -4.90
C LEU A 285 14.96 39.27 -6.21
N ARG A 286 16.07 39.57 -6.89
CA ARG A 286 16.52 38.83 -8.08
C ARG A 286 16.84 37.37 -7.76
N HIS A 287 17.50 37.09 -6.65
CA HIS A 287 17.84 35.74 -6.22
C HIS A 287 16.61 34.95 -5.77
N SER A 288 15.62 35.56 -5.09
CA SER A 288 14.34 34.91 -4.77
C SER A 288 13.49 34.67 -6.02
N ARG A 289 13.64 35.51 -7.04
CA ARG A 289 13.06 35.29 -8.37
C ARG A 289 13.78 34.17 -9.14
N ALA A 290 15.10 34.02 -8.95
CA ALA A 290 15.96 33.09 -9.69
C ALA A 290 16.20 31.72 -9.01
N ALA A 291 16.03 31.60 -7.68
CA ALA A 291 16.28 30.37 -6.90
C ALA A 291 15.18 29.31 -7.08
N ILE A 292 14.65 29.19 -8.30
CA ILE A 292 13.66 28.23 -8.74
C ILE A 292 14.17 27.67 -10.06
N LEU A 293 14.68 26.43 -10.06
CA LEU A 293 15.01 25.69 -11.29
C LEU A 293 14.46 24.26 -11.26
N ALA A 294 13.75 23.94 -12.36
CA ALA A 294 13.34 22.64 -12.95
C ALA A 294 12.43 21.69 -12.11
N GLU A 295 11.43 20.98 -12.65
CA GLU A 295 11.08 20.61 -14.03
C GLU A 295 9.59 20.19 -14.08
N ASN A 296 8.81 20.65 -15.06
CA ASN A 296 7.78 19.84 -15.72
C ASN A 296 7.16 20.58 -16.91
N THR A 297 7.60 20.18 -18.09
CA THR A 297 7.00 20.48 -19.40
C THR A 297 5.71 19.68 -19.57
N SER A 298 4.57 20.21 -19.11
CA SER A 298 3.26 19.73 -19.58
C SER A 298 2.47 20.92 -20.13
N PRO A 299 2.16 20.93 -21.44
CA PRO A 299 1.53 22.08 -22.10
C PRO A 299 0.04 22.27 -21.79
N ASN A 300 -0.59 21.40 -20.97
CA ASN A 300 -2.06 21.35 -20.87
C ASN A 300 -2.64 21.60 -19.46
N SER A 301 -1.87 22.11 -18.50
CA SER A 301 -2.41 22.43 -17.16
C SER A 301 -2.87 23.88 -17.09
N SER A 302 -4.18 24.10 -16.95
CA SER A 302 -4.78 25.43 -16.79
C SER A 302 -4.20 26.16 -15.58
N THR A 303 -3.70 27.36 -15.85
CA THR A 303 -2.59 27.99 -15.13
C THR A 303 -3.10 29.17 -14.28
N TYR A 304 -3.50 28.95 -13.02
CA TYR A 304 -3.73 30.02 -12.02
C TYR A 304 -2.44 30.74 -11.61
N ALA A 305 -2.02 31.77 -12.35
CA ALA A 305 -0.90 32.63 -11.98
C ALA A 305 -1.45 33.81 -11.18
N LEU A 306 -0.81 34.17 -10.06
CA LEU A 306 -1.17 35.36 -9.30
C LEU A 306 -0.71 36.60 -10.06
N GLU A 307 -1.53 37.10 -11.00
CA GLU A 307 -1.34 38.42 -11.61
C GLU A 307 -1.68 39.51 -10.57
N ALA A 308 -0.82 40.52 -10.48
CA ALA A 308 -0.92 41.58 -9.46
C ALA A 308 -2.18 42.46 -9.59
N SER A 309 -2.93 42.37 -10.69
CA SER A 309 -4.18 43.09 -10.93
C SER A 309 -5.41 42.45 -10.26
N VAL A 310 -5.31 41.21 -9.76
CA VAL A 310 -6.42 40.43 -9.14
C VAL A 310 -6.18 40.18 -7.65
N LEU A 311 -5.56 41.13 -6.95
CA LEU A 311 -5.28 41.07 -5.50
C LEU A 311 -6.54 41.21 -4.60
N GLY A 312 -7.70 40.79 -5.08
CA GLY A 312 -8.96 40.79 -4.33
C GLY A 312 -9.17 39.48 -3.57
N GLU A 313 -10.22 38.75 -3.93
CA GLU A 313 -10.72 37.58 -3.19
C GLU A 313 -9.84 36.32 -3.33
N GLU A 314 -9.22 36.13 -4.50
CA GLU A 314 -8.35 34.98 -4.76
C GLU A 314 -7.10 34.99 -3.88
N PHE A 315 -6.53 36.18 -3.67
CA PHE A 315 -5.38 36.38 -2.80
C PHE A 315 -5.72 36.07 -1.34
N ALA A 316 -6.83 36.59 -0.84
CA ALA A 316 -7.29 36.33 0.52
C ALA A 316 -7.50 34.83 0.76
N THR A 317 -8.11 34.14 -0.21
CA THR A 317 -8.32 32.69 -0.17
C THR A 317 -6.99 31.94 -0.18
N ALA A 318 -6.09 32.23 -1.12
CA ALA A 318 -4.78 31.58 -1.21
C ALA A 318 -3.95 31.79 0.06
N TRP A 319 -4.00 32.99 0.64
CA TRP A 319 -3.34 33.30 1.90
C TRP A 319 -3.91 32.50 3.07
N GLN A 320 -5.23 32.42 3.19
CA GLN A 320 -5.88 31.63 4.24
C GLN A 320 -5.56 30.13 4.11
N LEU A 321 -5.52 29.58 2.89
CA LEU A 321 -5.11 28.20 2.65
C LEU A 321 -3.64 27.96 3.05
N LEU A 322 -2.75 28.91 2.77
CA LEU A 322 -1.35 28.84 3.17
C LEU A 322 -1.19 28.89 4.70
N GLN A 323 -1.93 29.76 5.38
CA GLN A 323 -1.98 29.81 6.85
C GLN A 323 -2.37 28.46 7.45
N ASN A 324 -3.45 27.87 6.93
CA ASN A 324 -3.95 26.57 7.38
C ASN A 324 -2.93 25.44 7.12
N ASN A 325 -2.25 25.47 5.97
CA ASN A 325 -1.18 24.50 5.66
C ASN A 325 -0.02 24.60 6.65
N VAL A 326 0.39 25.80 7.04
CA VAL A 326 1.47 25.99 8.02
C VAL A 326 1.07 25.47 9.39
N VAL A 327 -0.13 25.78 9.86
CA VAL A 327 -0.63 25.26 11.14
C VAL A 327 -0.72 23.73 11.10
N HIS A 328 -1.27 23.15 10.02
CA HIS A 328 -1.35 21.71 9.86
C HIS A 328 0.04 21.05 9.85
N LEU A 329 1.01 21.65 9.15
CA LEU A 329 2.39 21.18 9.14
C LEU A 329 2.99 21.15 10.55
N CYS A 330 2.78 22.20 11.34
CA CYS A 330 3.28 22.25 12.72
C CYS A 330 2.64 21.16 13.60
N ILE A 331 1.32 20.99 13.52
CA ILE A 331 0.60 19.96 14.29
C ILE A 331 1.08 18.56 13.91
N ARG A 332 1.21 18.27 12.61
CA ARG A 332 1.68 16.96 12.12
C ARG A 332 3.13 16.67 12.46
N ALA A 333 3.95 17.71 12.59
CA ALA A 333 5.33 17.57 13.03
C ALA A 333 5.45 17.26 14.54
N GLY A 334 4.41 17.50 15.32
CA GLY A 334 4.39 17.29 16.78
C GLY A 334 4.56 18.56 17.61
N VAL A 335 4.51 19.75 16.99
CA VAL A 335 4.59 21.02 17.73
C VAL A 335 3.39 21.13 18.69
N PRO A 336 3.61 21.32 20.01
CA PRO A 336 2.52 21.45 20.97
C PRO A 336 1.59 22.61 20.61
N VAL A 337 0.28 22.38 20.69
CA VAL A 337 -0.75 23.40 20.36
C VAL A 337 -0.61 24.64 21.25
N SER A 338 -0.11 24.48 22.48
CA SER A 338 0.20 25.59 23.39
C SER A 338 1.26 26.55 22.84
N ASN A 339 2.15 26.07 21.98
CA ASN A 339 3.26 26.83 21.38
C ASN A 339 2.86 27.46 20.03
N LEU A 340 1.71 27.06 19.47
CA LEU A 340 1.20 27.63 18.24
C LEU A 340 0.57 29.01 18.48
N TRP A 341 0.71 29.85 17.46
CA TRP A 341 0.11 31.16 17.32
C TRP A 341 -1.14 31.06 16.44
N PRO A 342 -2.00 32.10 16.43
CA PRO A 342 -3.10 32.18 15.48
C PRO A 342 -2.60 31.97 14.04
N ALA A 343 -3.44 31.40 13.17
CA ALA A 343 -3.05 31.01 11.82
C ALA A 343 -2.47 32.18 10.99
N GLN A 344 -2.86 33.41 11.31
CA GLN A 344 -2.37 34.64 10.69
C GLN A 344 -0.88 34.89 10.94
N ALA A 345 -0.35 34.40 12.06
CA ALA A 345 1.03 34.60 12.47
C ALA A 345 1.97 33.54 11.86
N VAL A 346 1.98 33.45 10.53
CA VAL A 346 2.60 32.36 9.77
C VAL A 346 4.09 32.19 10.09
N LEU A 347 4.86 33.28 10.15
CA LEU A 347 6.29 33.19 10.46
C LEU A 347 6.55 32.72 11.89
N LEU A 348 5.65 33.02 12.83
CA LEU A 348 5.78 32.58 14.21
C LEU A 348 5.53 31.08 14.33
N ASN A 349 4.55 30.57 13.60
CA ASN A 349 4.30 29.14 13.52
C ASN A 349 5.47 28.40 12.85
N LEU A 350 6.02 28.93 11.75
CA LEU A 350 7.22 28.37 11.13
C LEU A 350 8.44 28.44 12.05
N HIS A 351 8.59 29.51 12.83
CA HIS A 351 9.66 29.63 13.81
C HIS A 351 9.48 28.67 14.99
N ALA A 352 8.25 28.45 15.46
CA ALA A 352 7.95 27.44 16.47
C ALA A 352 8.30 26.03 15.98
N LEU A 353 8.00 25.73 14.71
CA LEU A 353 8.41 24.48 14.07
C LEU A 353 9.93 24.36 13.96
N TYR A 354 10.63 25.45 13.61
CA TYR A 354 12.10 25.48 13.59
C TYR A 354 12.70 25.16 14.97
N LEU A 355 12.19 25.79 16.04
CA LEU A 355 12.65 25.53 17.41
C LEU A 355 12.39 24.07 17.82
N TYR A 356 11.21 23.54 17.50
CA TYR A 356 10.89 22.14 17.76
C TYR A 356 11.84 21.18 17.03
N CYS A 357 12.10 21.42 15.74
CA CYS A 357 13.06 20.61 14.98
C CYS A 357 14.48 20.68 15.57
N LYS A 358 14.87 21.82 16.13
CA LYS A 358 16.17 21.99 16.77
C LYS A 358 16.25 21.22 18.10
N GLU A 359 15.21 21.30 18.92
CA GLU A 359 15.11 20.52 20.16
C GLU A 359 15.16 19.01 19.88
N GLU A 360 14.44 18.55 18.84
CA GLU A 360 14.48 17.16 18.41
C GLU A 360 15.86 16.74 17.85
N GLU A 361 16.58 17.63 17.15
CA GLU A 361 17.97 17.38 16.73
C GLU A 361 18.87 17.18 17.96
N GLU A 362 18.76 18.05 18.95
CA GLU A 362 19.52 17.96 20.21
C GLU A 362 19.19 16.65 20.96
N ILE A 363 17.92 16.23 21.03
CA ILE A 363 17.55 14.95 21.67
C ILE A 363 18.18 13.76 20.94
N ASN A 364 18.14 13.75 19.60
CA ASN A 364 18.69 12.65 18.80
C ASN A 364 20.22 12.56 18.86
N GLU A 365 20.93 13.64 19.20
CA GLU A 365 22.38 13.62 19.41
C GLU A 365 22.79 12.95 20.73
N HIS A 366 21.87 12.83 21.70
CA HIS A 366 22.14 12.27 23.03
C HIS A 366 21.68 10.81 23.20
N THR A 367 20.88 10.28 22.27
CA THR A 367 20.44 8.88 22.21
C THR A 367 21.34 8.06 21.31
#